data_AF-A0A9E7L031-F1
#
_entry.id   AF-A0A9E7L031-F1
#
_cell.length_a   1.000
_cell.length_b   1.000
_cell.length_c   1.000
_cell.angle_alpha   90.00
_cell.angle_beta   90.00
_cell.angle_gamma   90.00
#
_symmetry.space_group_name_H-M   'P 1'
#
loop_
_entity.id
_entity.type
_entity.pdbx_description
1 polymer ?
#
loop_
_entity_poly.entity_id
_entity_poly.type
_entity_poly.pdbx_seq_one_letter_code
_entity_poly.pdbx_strand_id
1 'polypeptide(L)'
;MWSAFVNGRNVGYAARRDPTELDLGVMQLLHAVSMGAGVLPGDMTDPADGELTYMRAYFDRVVGSKDSETFYMLNPDGNAGPELSIFFVRI
;
A
#
# COMPACT_ATOMS: atom_id res chain seq x y z
N MET A 1 2.09 14.48 -10.09
CA MET A 1 0.89 13.91 -9.46
C MET A 1 0.47 12.70 -10.27
N TRP A 2 -0.02 11.65 -9.62
CA TRP A 2 -0.42 10.39 -10.24
C TRP A 2 -1.90 10.17 -9.96
N SER A 3 -2.64 9.64 -10.91
CA SER A 3 -3.96 9.06 -10.66
C SER A 3 -3.76 7.63 -10.14
N ALA A 4 -4.38 7.32 -9.00
CA ALA A 4 -4.28 6.03 -8.34
C ALA A 4 -5.54 5.20 -8.61
N PHE A 5 -5.34 3.92 -8.90
CA PHE A 5 -6.42 2.97 -9.14
C PHE A 5 -6.25 1.75 -8.24
N VAL A 6 -7.34 1.27 -7.65
CA VAL A 6 -7.39 0.03 -6.87
C VAL A 6 -8.39 -0.91 -7.54
N ASN A 7 -7.93 -2.09 -7.96
CA ASN A 7 -8.75 -3.06 -8.69
C ASN A 7 -9.52 -2.43 -9.86
N GLY A 8 -8.83 -1.58 -10.62
CA GLY A 8 -9.35 -0.88 -11.80
C GLY A 8 -10.23 0.34 -11.50
N ARG A 9 -10.52 0.66 -10.23
CA ARG A 9 -11.32 1.83 -9.84
C ARG A 9 -10.43 2.99 -9.45
N ASN A 10 -10.70 4.18 -9.97
CA ASN A 10 -9.99 5.40 -9.59
C ASN A 10 -10.30 5.73 -8.12
N VAL A 11 -9.25 5.85 -7.29
CA VAL A 11 -9.35 6.19 -5.87
C VAL A 11 -8.85 7.60 -5.55
N GLY A 12 -8.48 8.37 -6.57
CA GLY A 12 -8.02 9.75 -6.45
C GLY A 12 -6.57 9.92 -6.91
N TYR A 13 -5.85 10.79 -6.22
CA TYR A 13 -4.51 11.21 -6.62
C TYR A 13 -3.46 10.79 -5.59
N ALA A 14 -2.29 10.39 -6.09
CA ALA A 14 -1.11 10.11 -5.30
C ALA A 14 0.03 11.06 -5.69
N ALA A 15 0.85 11.42 -4.70
CA ALA A 15 2.06 12.18 -4.91
C ALA A 15 3.20 11.51 -4.13
N ARG A 16 4.39 11.51 -4.72
CA ARG A 16 5.59 11.11 -4.00
C ARG A 16 5.89 12.16 -2.93
N ARG A 17 6.14 11.71 -1.72
CA ARG A 17 6.64 12.52 -0.60
C ARG A 17 7.70 11.75 0.17
N ASP A 18 8.52 12.46 0.94
CA ASP A 18 9.41 11.82 1.90
C ASP A 18 8.61 11.27 3.09
N PRO A 19 9.08 10.18 3.73
CA PRO A 19 8.44 9.62 4.92
C PRO A 19 8.60 10.59 6.11
N THR A 20 7.56 10.68 6.92
CA THR A 20 7.51 11.38 8.20
C THR A 20 7.99 10.46 9.33
N GLU A 21 8.21 11.01 10.53
CA GLU A 21 8.53 10.20 11.71
C GLU A 21 7.44 9.17 12.03
N LEU A 22 6.17 9.53 11.82
CA LEU A 22 5.03 8.63 11.97
C LEU A 22 5.12 7.45 11.00
N ASP A 23 5.40 7.72 9.72
CA ASP A 23 5.55 6.67 8.71
C ASP A 23 6.68 5.70 9.09
N LEU A 24 7.81 6.23 9.58
CA LEU A 24 8.94 5.42 10.03
C LEU A 24 8.58 4.57 11.26
N GLY A 25 7.86 5.13 12.22
CA GLY A 25 7.36 4.41 13.40
C GLY A 25 6.43 3.25 13.01
N VAL A 26 5.49 3.51 12.10
CA VAL A 26 4.63 2.47 11.54
C VAL A 26 5.45 1.39 10.84
N MET A 27 6.42 1.75 9.99
CA MET A 27 7.26 0.77 9.28
C MET A 27 8.09 -0.09 10.24
N GLN A 28 8.56 0.46 11.37
CA GLN A 28 9.25 -0.30 12.41
C GLN A 28 8.34 -1.31 13.10
N LEU A 29 7.10 -0.95 13.41
CA LEU A 29 6.12 -1.88 14.00
C LEU A 29 5.78 -3.02 13.04
N LEU A 30 5.62 -2.68 11.76
CA LEU A 30 5.32 -3.66 10.73
C LEU A 30 6.46 -4.66 10.52
N HIS A 31 7.71 -4.31 10.88
CA HIS A 31 8.91 -5.13 10.63
C HIS A 31 8.77 -6.58 11.12
N ALA A 32 8.11 -6.81 12.26
CA ALA A 32 7.92 -8.13 12.85
C ALA A 32 6.95 -9.05 12.09
N VAL A 33 6.10 -8.50 11.21
CA VAL A 33 5.07 -9.24 10.49
C VAL A 33 5.54 -9.56 9.08
N SER A 34 5.67 -10.81 8.66
CA SER A 34 6.11 -11.12 7.29
C SER A 34 4.98 -10.97 6.26
N MET A 35 3.79 -11.48 6.58
CA MET A 35 2.55 -11.32 5.84
C MET A 35 1.35 -11.37 6.80
N GLY A 36 0.26 -10.69 6.48
CA GLY A 36 -0.99 -10.72 7.25
C GLY A 36 -1.69 -9.37 7.31
N ALA A 37 -2.80 -9.32 8.04
CA ALA A 37 -3.52 -8.10 8.39
C ALA A 37 -3.49 -7.86 9.89
N GLY A 38 -3.55 -6.60 10.31
CA GLY A 38 -3.53 -6.24 11.72
C GLY A 38 -4.01 -4.81 11.95
N VAL A 39 -4.08 -4.43 13.22
CA VAL A 39 -4.47 -3.09 13.66
C VAL A 39 -3.29 -2.48 14.41
N LEU A 40 -2.91 -1.26 14.05
CA LEU A 40 -1.91 -0.47 14.75
C LEU A 40 -2.58 0.26 15.92
N PRO A 41 -1.87 0.42 17.05
CA PRO A 41 -2.41 1.15 18.19
C PRO A 41 -2.62 2.63 17.83
N GLY A 42 -3.65 3.25 18.42
CA GLY A 42 -4.11 4.59 18.05
C GLY A 42 -3.17 5.75 18.44
N ASP A 43 -2.09 5.49 19.16
CA ASP A 43 -1.01 6.45 19.41
C ASP A 43 -0.01 6.55 18.23
N MET A 44 -0.09 5.60 17.28
CA MET A 44 0.72 5.52 16.07
C MET A 44 -0.05 6.01 14.82
N THR A 45 -1.18 6.66 15.04
CA THR A 45 -2.06 7.21 14.00
C THR A 45 -2.38 8.66 14.30
N ASP A 46 -2.87 9.40 13.31
CA ASP A 46 -3.43 10.72 13.62
C ASP A 46 -4.60 10.52 14.60
N PRO A 47 -4.70 11.29 15.69
CA PRO A 47 -5.83 11.20 16.62
C PRO A 47 -7.21 11.30 15.97
N ALA A 48 -7.30 11.92 14.78
CA ALA A 48 -8.53 11.99 13.98
C ALA A 48 -8.87 10.67 13.25
N ASP A 49 -7.89 9.82 12.98
CA ASP A 49 -8.04 8.62 12.14
C ASP A 49 -8.43 7.36 12.94
N GLY A 50 -8.29 7.39 14.26
CA GLY A 50 -8.62 6.25 15.13
C GLY A 50 -7.68 5.06 14.93
N GLU A 51 -8.19 3.83 15.03
CA GLU A 51 -7.41 2.61 14.83
C GLU A 51 -7.06 2.39 13.34
N LEU A 52 -5.78 2.28 13.01
CA LEU A 52 -5.33 2.05 11.64
C LEU A 52 -5.19 0.55 11.36
N THR A 53 -6.01 0.05 10.44
CA THR A 53 -5.88 -1.33 9.93
C THR A 53 -4.88 -1.36 8.78
N TYR A 54 -3.99 -2.35 8.77
CA TYR A 54 -3.01 -2.55 7.71
C TYR A 54 -3.06 -3.97 7.16
N MET A 55 -2.49 -4.14 5.97
CA MET A 55 -2.16 -5.43 5.38
C MET A 55 -0.72 -5.41 4.87
N ARG A 56 0.06 -6.43 5.22
CA ARG A 56 1.40 -6.68 4.71
C ARG A 56 1.36 -7.95 3.86
N ALA A 57 1.77 -7.84 2.61
CA ALA A 57 1.81 -8.95 1.67
C ALA A 57 3.00 -8.77 0.73
N TYR A 58 3.35 -9.82 -0.01
CA TYR A 58 4.28 -9.67 -1.12
C TYR A 58 3.56 -9.03 -2.30
N PHE A 59 4.21 -8.05 -2.92
CA PHE A 59 3.74 -7.43 -4.15
C PHE A 59 4.79 -7.60 -5.23
N ASP A 60 4.34 -7.95 -6.43
CA ASP A 60 5.16 -7.79 -7.63
C ASP A 60 4.99 -6.37 -8.16
N ARG A 61 6.11 -5.73 -8.49
CA ARG A 61 6.17 -4.33 -8.91
C ARG A 61 6.55 -4.25 -10.37
N VAL A 62 5.59 -3.86 -11.20
CA VAL A 62 5.75 -3.77 -12.65
C VAL A 62 5.76 -2.31 -13.06
N VAL A 63 6.91 -1.84 -13.54
CA VAL A 63 7.07 -0.49 -14.08
C VAL A 63 6.83 -0.54 -15.58
N GLY A 64 5.69 -0.03 -16.03
CA GLY A 64 5.33 0.01 -17.46
C GLY A 64 6.03 1.14 -18.21
N SER A 65 6.19 2.31 -17.57
CA SER A 65 6.90 3.46 -18.14
C SER A 65 7.33 4.43 -17.03
N LYS A 66 8.00 5.53 -17.40
CA LYS A 66 8.30 6.64 -16.46
C LYS A 66 7.05 7.28 -15.84
N ASP A 67 5.89 7.02 -16.44
CA ASP A 67 4.59 7.58 -16.11
C ASP A 67 3.58 6.50 -15.71
N SER A 68 4.03 5.26 -15.47
CA SER A 68 3.16 4.16 -15.06
C SER A 68 3.87 3.09 -14.21
N GLU A 69 3.30 2.78 -13.04
CA GLU A 69 3.77 1.74 -12.13
C GLU A 69 2.59 0.96 -11.54
N THR A 70 2.75 -0.37 -11.41
CA THR A 70 1.72 -1.28 -10.91
C THR A 70 2.27 -2.16 -9.80
N PHE A 71 1.44 -2.44 -8.80
CA PHE A 71 1.70 -3.37 -7.70
C PHE A 71 0.62 -4.44 -7.69
N TYR A 72 1.02 -5.70 -7.80
CA TYR A 72 0.12 -6.85 -7.74
C TYR A 72 0.37 -7.63 -6.47
N MET A 73 -0.66 -7.77 -5.62
CA MET A 73 -0.55 -8.63 -4.45
C MET A 73 -0.40 -10.09 -4.90
N LEU A 74 0.63 -10.74 -4.38
CA LEU A 74 0.89 -12.15 -4.63
C LEU A 74 0.12 -12.99 -3.62
N ASN A 75 -0.71 -13.90 -4.11
CA ASN A 75 -1.34 -14.90 -3.25
C ASN A 75 -0.29 -15.97 -2.87
N PRO A 76 -0.04 -16.23 -1.57
CA PRO A 76 0.91 -17.25 -1.15
C PRO A 76 0.58 -18.65 -1.66
N ASP A 77 -0.70 -18.94 -1.94
CA ASP A 77 -1.16 -20.25 -2.42
C ASP A 77 -1.10 -20.39 -3.96
N GLY A 78 -0.74 -19.32 -4.68
CA GLY A 78 -0.47 -19.33 -6.13
C GLY A 78 -1.66 -19.65 -7.05
N ASN A 79 -2.85 -19.93 -6.50
CA ASN A 79 -3.96 -20.55 -7.25
C ASN A 79 -5.11 -19.59 -7.60
N ALA A 80 -5.02 -18.32 -7.21
CA ALA A 80 -6.00 -17.29 -7.53
C ALA A 80 -5.28 -16.03 -8.05
N GLY A 81 -5.90 -15.32 -9.01
CA GLY A 81 -5.41 -14.03 -9.51
C GLY A 81 -5.26 -13.00 -8.38
N PRO A 82 -4.66 -11.82 -8.66
CA PRO A 82 -4.39 -10.83 -7.63
C PRO A 82 -5.69 -10.34 -6.98
N GLU A 83 -5.86 -10.59 -5.68
CA GLU A 83 -7.01 -10.08 -4.89
C GLU A 83 -6.98 -8.55 -4.79
N LEU A 84 -5.78 -7.97 -4.82
CA LEU A 84 -5.54 -6.54 -4.81
C LEU A 84 -4.49 -6.15 -5.85
N SER A 85 -4.84 -5.15 -6.67
CA SER A 85 -3.96 -4.48 -7.61
C SER A 85 -4.02 -2.98 -7.38
N ILE A 86 -2.85 -2.34 -7.33
CA ILE A 86 -2.72 -0.89 -7.21
C ILE A 86 -1.95 -0.40 -8.43
N PHE A 87 -2.53 0.56 -9.16
CA PHE A 87 -1.94 1.12 -10.36
C PHE A 87 -1.85 2.63 -10.28
N PHE A 88 -0.68 3.18 -10.62
CA PHE A 88 -0.44 4.61 -10.71
C PHE A 88 -0.17 4.99 -12.16
N VAL A 89 -0.85 6.02 -12.64
CA VAL A 89 -0.60 6.62 -13.97
C VAL A 89 -0.50 8.12 -13.87
N ARG A 90 0.48 8.69 -14.57
CA ARG A 90 0.62 10.12 -14.76
C ARG A 90 0.40 10.42 -16.25
N ILE A 91 -0.43 11.41 -16.54
CA ILE A 91 -0.65 11.94 -17.88
C ILE A 91 -0.28 13.42 -17.84
#